data_AF-A0A2K8N4T6-F1
#
_entry.id   AF-A0A2K8N4T6-F1
#
_cell.length_a   1.000
_cell.length_b   1.000
_cell.length_c   1.000
_cell.angle_alpha   90.00
_cell.angle_beta   90.00
_cell.angle_gamma   90.00
#
_symmetry.space_group_name_H-M   'P 1'
#
loop_
_entity.id
_entity.type
_entity.pdbx_description
1 polymer ?
#
loop_
_entity_poly.entity_id
_entity_poly.type
_entity_poly.pdbx_seq_one_letter_code
_entity_poly.pdbx_strand_id
1 'polypeptide(L)'
;MWDGLREHAVTAMGTLRLISGSIEVCAGLLMLYFQSLEKAMAINATLALVGPTVLILVTATGLAAMAEELSWGRMVLIFTGVGLILWGIFSD
;
A
#
# COMPACT_ATOMS: atom_id res chain seq x y z
N MET A 1 -26.11 4.99 -6.98
CA MET A 1 -25.07 4.23 -7.70
C MET A 1 -23.68 4.50 -7.11
N TRP A 2 -23.32 5.77 -6.91
CA TRP A 2 -22.04 6.18 -6.30
C TRP A 2 -21.86 5.79 -4.82
N ASP A 3 -22.93 5.80 -4.02
CA ASP A 3 -22.85 5.37 -2.61
C ASP A 3 -22.43 3.90 -2.48
N GLY A 4 -22.98 3.05 -3.35
CA GLY A 4 -22.56 1.65 -3.45
C GLY A 4 -21.08 1.52 -3.82
N LEU A 5 -20.59 2.28 -4.82
CA LEU A 5 -19.18 2.24 -5.21
C LEU A 5 -18.24 2.59 -4.05
N ARG A 6 -18.60 3.59 -3.23
CA ARG A 6 -17.80 4.00 -2.06
C ARG A 6 -17.76 2.93 -0.99
N GLU A 7 -18.88 2.29 -0.69
CA GLU A 7 -18.93 1.19 0.28
C GLU A 7 -18.07 -0.01 -0.15
N HIS A 8 -18.14 -0.39 -1.44
CA HIS A 8 -17.29 -1.43 -2.01
C HIS A 8 -15.81 -1.03 -1.98
N ALA A 9 -15.49 0.23 -2.27
CA ALA A 9 -14.12 0.75 -2.18
C ALA A 9 -13.58 0.69 -0.75
N VAL A 10 -14.37 1.09 0.25
CA VAL A 10 -13.96 0.99 1.68
C VAL A 10 -13.72 -0.47 2.07
N THR A 11 -14.61 -1.38 1.66
CA THR A 11 -14.47 -2.81 1.90
C THR A 11 -13.19 -3.36 1.25
N ALA A 12 -12.91 -2.97 0.00
CA ALA A 12 -11.69 -3.35 -0.71
C ALA A 12 -10.43 -2.78 -0.03
N MET A 13 -10.42 -1.50 0.34
CA MET A 13 -9.31 -0.85 1.04
C MET A 13 -9.01 -1.52 2.38
N GLY A 14 -10.04 -1.84 3.17
CA GLY A 14 -9.89 -2.55 4.43
C GLY A 14 -9.35 -3.96 4.21
N THR A 15 -9.90 -4.70 3.25
CA THR A 15 -9.48 -6.06 2.93
C THR A 15 -8.01 -6.10 2.47
N LEU A 16 -7.60 -5.20 1.58
CA LEU A 16 -6.20 -5.09 1.12
C LEU A 16 -5.23 -4.84 2.29
N ARG A 17 -5.61 -4.01 3.26
CA ARG A 17 -4.81 -3.80 4.47
C ARG A 17 -4.74 -5.03 5.36
N LEU A 18 -5.85 -5.74 5.55
CA LEU A 18 -5.86 -6.95 6.35
C LEU A 18 -4.99 -8.05 5.73
N ILE A 19 -5.05 -8.21 4.40
CA ILE A 19 -4.18 -9.13 3.67
C ILE A 19 -2.71 -8.72 3.83
N SER A 20 -2.36 -7.46 3.57
CA SER A 20 -0.98 -6.97 3.70
C SER A 20 -0.44 -7.10 5.11
N GLY A 21 -1.23 -6.70 6.12
CA GLY A 21 -0.83 -6.82 7.52
C GLY A 21 -0.65 -8.28 7.94
N SER A 22 -1.45 -9.20 7.40
CA SER A 22 -1.25 -10.64 7.63
C SER A 22 0.06 -11.14 7.02
N ILE A 23 0.43 -10.65 5.83
CA ILE A 23 1.73 -10.96 5.20
C ILE A 23 2.88 -10.48 6.08
N GLU A 24 2.80 -9.25 6.61
CA GLU A 24 3.81 -8.71 7.54
C GLU A 24 3.91 -9.52 8.84
N VAL A 25 2.77 -9.90 9.43
CA VAL A 25 2.74 -10.76 10.62
C VAL A 25 3.39 -12.11 10.32
N CYS A 26 3.02 -12.77 9.22
CA CYS A 26 3.64 -14.04 8.82
C CYS A 26 5.15 -13.92 8.60
N ALA A 27 5.59 -12.86 7.94
CA ALA A 27 7.01 -12.60 7.75
C ALA A 27 7.74 -12.37 9.07
N GLY A 28 7.18 -11.56 9.98
CA GLY A 28 7.74 -11.37 11.34
C GLY A 28 7.81 -12.68 12.12
N LEU A 29 6.79 -13.52 12.05
CA LEU A 29 6.80 -14.86 12.66
C LEU A 29 7.89 -15.75 12.07
N LEU A 30 8.12 -15.72 10.75
CA LEU A 30 9.21 -16.46 10.11
C LEU A 30 10.60 -15.92 10.52
N MET A 31 10.76 -14.61 10.64
CA MET A 31 12.00 -14.01 11.17
C MET A 31 12.29 -14.51 12.58
N LEU A 32 11.27 -14.50 13.45
CA LEU A 32 11.36 -15.01 14.82
C LEU A 32 11.56 -16.53 14.86
N TYR A 33 11.03 -17.29 13.90
CA TYR A 33 11.23 -18.73 13.84
C TYR A 33 12.68 -19.09 13.45
N PHE A 34 13.24 -18.39 12.45
CA PHE A 34 14.57 -18.71 11.93
C PHE A 34 15.73 -18.19 12.77
N GLN A 35 15.53 -17.13 13.57
CA GLN A 35 16.54 -16.55 14.47
C GLN A 35 17.92 -16.31 13.80
N SER A 36 17.94 -15.96 12.51
CA SER A 36 19.15 -15.64 11.74
C SER A 36 18.98 -14.27 11.10
N LEU A 37 20.01 -13.43 11.27
CA LEU A 37 20.03 -12.08 10.72
C LEU A 37 19.92 -12.11 9.20
N GLU A 38 20.64 -13.01 8.55
CA GLU A 38 20.69 -13.13 7.09
C GLU A 38 19.31 -13.50 6.52
N LYS A 39 18.64 -14.47 7.16
CA LYS A 39 17.27 -14.86 6.76
C LYS A 39 16.27 -13.75 7.04
N ALA A 40 16.38 -13.05 8.17
CA ALA A 40 15.50 -11.93 8.49
C ALA A 40 15.66 -10.78 7.48
N MET A 41 16.90 -10.46 7.10
CA MET A 41 17.19 -9.47 6.06
C MET A 41 16.62 -9.88 4.70
N ALA A 42 16.73 -11.16 4.31
CA ALA A 42 16.15 -11.66 3.06
C ALA A 42 14.61 -11.56 3.05
N ILE A 43 13.95 -11.92 4.16
CA ILE A 43 12.51 -11.77 4.31
C ILE A 43 12.12 -10.28 4.23
N ASN A 44 12.84 -9.40 4.92
CA ASN A 44 12.57 -7.96 4.92
C ASN A 44 12.77 -7.33 3.53
N ALA A 45 13.80 -7.75 2.79
CA ALA A 45 14.01 -7.33 1.40
C ALA A 45 12.83 -7.75 0.51
N THR A 46 12.23 -8.91 0.76
CA THR A 46 11.02 -9.36 0.05
C THR A 46 9.80 -8.49 0.43
N LEU A 47 9.66 -8.11 1.71
CA LEU A 47 8.60 -7.22 2.18
C LEU A 47 8.72 -5.78 1.68
N ALA A 48 9.92 -5.33 1.32
CA ALA A 48 10.19 -3.95 0.87
C ALA A 48 9.31 -3.54 -0.32
N LEU A 49 8.84 -4.49 -1.13
CA LEU A 49 7.91 -4.24 -2.25
C LEU A 49 6.43 -4.38 -1.87
N VAL A 50 6.10 -5.14 -0.83
CA VAL A 50 4.71 -5.40 -0.42
C VAL A 50 4.06 -4.12 0.08
N GLY A 51 4.72 -3.41 0.99
CA GLY A 51 4.21 -2.16 1.57
C GLY A 51 3.89 -1.09 0.51
N PRO A 52 4.85 -0.71 -0.35
CA PRO A 52 4.61 0.25 -1.43
C PRO A 52 3.51 -0.19 -2.40
N THR A 53 3.47 -1.48 -2.79
CA THR A 53 2.45 -1.99 -3.72
C THR A 53 1.04 -1.86 -3.13
N VAL A 54 0.85 -2.28 -1.88
CA VAL A 54 -0.46 -2.21 -1.21
C VAL A 54 -0.87 -0.75 -0.98
N LEU A 55 0.07 0.12 -0.61
CA LEU A 55 -0.19 1.55 -0.46
C LEU A 55 -0.73 2.18 -1.75
N ILE A 56 -0.12 1.85 -2.90
CA ILE A 56 -0.58 2.34 -4.22
C ILE A 56 -1.98 1.82 -4.53
N LEU A 57 -2.24 0.53 -4.34
CA LEU A 57 -3.55 -0.08 -4.64
C LEU A 57 -4.67 0.52 -3.78
N VAL A 58 -4.43 0.64 -2.47
CA VAL A 58 -5.41 1.22 -1.53
C VAL A 58 -5.66 2.69 -1.87
N THR A 59 -4.60 3.45 -2.13
CA THR A 59 -4.71 4.87 -2.51
C THR A 59 -5.48 5.01 -3.83
N ALA A 60 -5.12 4.25 -4.86
CA ALA A 60 -5.82 4.27 -6.15
C ALA A 60 -7.31 3.93 -6.02
N THR A 61 -7.65 2.92 -5.21
CA THR A 61 -9.05 2.54 -4.94
C THR A 61 -9.82 3.68 -4.28
N GLY A 62 -9.23 4.33 -3.27
CA GLY A 62 -9.84 5.47 -2.59
C GLY A 62 -10.03 6.68 -3.51
N LEU A 63 -9.01 7.02 -4.30
CA LEU A 63 -9.07 8.14 -5.24
C LEU A 63 -10.11 7.91 -6.35
N ALA A 64 -10.19 6.69 -6.89
CA ALA A 64 -11.18 6.34 -7.89
C ALA A 64 -12.62 6.53 -7.37
N ALA A 65 -12.87 6.17 -6.11
CA ALA A 65 -14.18 6.36 -5.47
C ALA A 65 -14.52 7.84 -5.16
N MET A 66 -13.51 8.71 -5.10
CA MET A 66 -13.63 10.14 -4.80
C MET A 66 -13.43 11.06 -6.00
N ALA A 67 -13.26 10.51 -7.21
CA ALA A 67 -12.76 11.24 -8.37
C ALA A 67 -13.59 12.49 -8.73
N GLU A 68 -14.92 12.43 -8.60
CA GLU A 68 -15.81 13.57 -8.94
C GLU A 68 -15.75 14.74 -7.92
N GLU A 69 -15.33 14.47 -6.69
CA GLU A 69 -15.22 15.48 -5.61
C GLU A 69 -13.79 16.06 -5.51
N LEU A 70 -12.85 15.49 -6.25
CA LEU A 70 -11.45 15.84 -6.22
C LEU A 70 -11.19 17.03 -7.16
N SER A 71 -10.85 18.18 -6.58
CA SER A 71 -10.38 19.32 -7.38
C SER A 71 -9.03 19.01 -8.04
N TRP A 72 -8.79 19.64 -9.19
CA TRP A 72 -7.53 19.51 -9.93
C TRP A 72 -6.28 19.78 -9.08
N GLY A 73 -6.33 20.79 -8.21
CA GLY A 73 -5.21 21.10 -7.32
C GLY A 73 -4.89 19.98 -6.32
N ARG A 74 -5.92 19.30 -5.78
CA ARG A 74 -5.74 18.15 -4.89
C ARG A 74 -5.17 16.95 -5.64
N MET A 75 -5.61 16.70 -6.88
CA MET A 75 -5.03 15.64 -7.71
C MET A 75 -3.53 15.85 -7.94
N VAL A 76 -3.10 17.07 -8.30
CA VAL A 76 -1.67 17.38 -8.50
C VAL A 76 -0.86 17.10 -7.24
N LEU A 77 -1.34 17.51 -6.07
CA LEU A 77 -0.66 17.25 -4.79
C LEU A 77 -0.52 15.75 -4.51
N ILE A 78 -1.58 14.98 -4.75
CA ILE A 78 -1.60 13.53 -4.52
C ILE A 78 -0.64 12.81 -5.46
N PHE A 79 -0.69 13.11 -6.76
CA PHE A 79 0.25 12.55 -7.73
C PHE A 79 1.70 12.97 -7.47
N THR A 80 1.91 14.18 -6.96
CA THR A 80 3.24 14.62 -6.51
C THR A 80 3.73 13.77 -5.34
N GLY A 81 2.89 13.51 -4.33
CA GLY A 81 3.24 12.65 -3.21
C GLY A 81 3.57 11.21 -3.65
N VAL A 82 2.76 10.63 -4.53
CA VAL A 82 3.04 9.30 -5.12
C VAL A 82 4.35 9.35 -5.91
N GLY A 83 4.57 10.39 -6.72
CA GLY A 83 5.79 10.60 -7.48
C GLY A 83 7.03 10.71 -6.59
N LEU A 84 6.94 11.40 -5.45
CA LEU A 84 8.04 11.50 -4.47
C LEU A 84 8.35 10.15 -3.82
N ILE A 85 7.35 9.33 -3.49
CA ILE A 85 7.54 7.98 -2.96
C ILE A 85 8.26 7.10 -4.00
N LEU A 86 7.76 7.10 -5.24
CA LEU A 86 8.36 6.32 -6.32
C LEU A 86 9.76 6.82 -6.64
N TRP A 87 9.95 8.14 -6.70
CA TRP A 87 11.25 8.73 -6.91
C TRP A 87 12.22 8.31 -5.81
N GLY A 88 11.85 8.39 -4.53
CA GLY A 88 12.70 7.91 -3.44
C GLY A 88 13.03 6.40 -3.48
N ILE A 89 12.18 5.58 -4.12
CA ILE A 89 12.45 4.14 -4.32
C ILE A 89 13.41 3.91 -5.51
N PHE A 90 13.32 4.73 -6.56
CA PHE A 90 14.05 4.55 -7.82
C PHE A 90 15.21 5.54 -8.04
N SER A 91 15.41 6.48 -7.11
CA SER A 91 16.55 7.39 -7.11
C SER A 91 17.73 6.65 -6.47
N ASP A 92 18.53 5.99 -7.29
CA ASP A 92 19.81 5.40 -6.89
C ASP A 92 20.77 6.45 -6.30
#